data_AF-A0A5N5SKB4-F1
#
_entry.id   AF-A0A5N5SKB4-F1
#
_cell.length_a   1.000
_cell.length_b   1.000
_cell.length_c   1.000
_cell.angle_alpha   90.00
_cell.angle_beta   90.00
_cell.angle_gamma   90.00
#
_symmetry.space_group_name_H-M   'P 1'
#
loop_
_entity.id
_entity.type
_entity.pdbx_description
1 polymer ?
#
loop_
_entity_poly.entity_id
_entity_poly.type
_entity_poly.pdbx_seq_one_letter_code
_entity_poly.pdbx_strand_id
1 'polypeptide(L)'
;MSHIMLCIVYICIKVYSNLSEFQMGKSMEMQYITVPLKYAPKYLRFNPYITDGYRVKLSTYECFLSMFRWSNETINIWTHSIGFVVFVGLFLYDFLVFYKKHKIYDFDVIMALFVLSCFMICMVFSTMYHLFNCHSFHYCQIWLSWDIFGISAAFLAVFISGIYYGFWCSEHIHLRYTYIGFVFVLFAIAMSFLLMPRLRGEEYSSARLTLFTLWSLSGIFPTIHWITLYGGVDSEIVQIFFASHI
;
A
#
# COMPACT_ATOMS: atom_id res chain seq x y z
N MET A 1 -14.90 7.11 16.04
CA MET A 1 -14.61 6.26 14.86
C MET A 1 -15.85 5.53 14.31
N SER A 2 -16.80 5.09 15.17
CA SER A 2 -18.07 4.44 14.76
C SER A 2 -19.07 5.36 14.03
N HIS A 3 -19.17 6.64 14.40
CA HIS A 3 -20.14 7.58 13.80
C HIS A 3 -19.81 7.98 12.36
N ILE A 4 -18.52 8.04 11.98
CA ILE A 4 -18.11 8.36 10.60
C ILE A 4 -18.44 7.20 9.67
N MET A 5 -18.19 5.96 10.10
CA MET A 5 -18.61 4.77 9.35
C MET A 5 -20.13 4.72 9.16
N LEU A 6 -20.91 4.99 10.21
CA LEU A 6 -22.37 5.03 10.11
C LEU A 6 -22.86 6.14 9.18
N CYS A 7 -22.24 7.34 9.22
CA CYS A 7 -22.56 8.43 8.30
C CYS A 7 -22.23 8.08 6.85
N ILE A 8 -21.09 7.45 6.59
CA ILE A 8 -20.70 7.02 5.23
C ILE A 8 -21.65 5.92 4.73
N VAL A 9 -21.96 4.93 5.56
CA VAL A 9 -22.95 3.89 5.23
C VAL A 9 -24.33 4.50 4.95
N TYR A 10 -24.78 5.46 5.76
CA TYR A 10 -26.06 6.14 5.57
C TYR A 10 -26.10 6.99 4.29
N ILE A 11 -25.04 7.75 4.00
CA ILE A 11 -24.91 8.51 2.75
C ILE A 11 -24.86 7.54 1.56
N CYS A 12 -24.15 6.41 1.67
CA CYS A 12 -24.11 5.40 0.63
C CYS A 12 -25.48 4.75 0.39
N ILE A 13 -26.24 4.42 1.44
CA ILE A 13 -27.61 3.90 1.33
C ILE A 13 -28.51 4.92 0.61
N LYS A 14 -28.37 6.21 0.94
CA LYS A 14 -29.21 7.27 0.38
C LYS A 14 -28.84 7.66 -1.06
N VAL A 15 -27.55 7.59 -1.39
CA VAL A 15 -27.07 7.74 -2.78
C VAL A 15 -27.48 6.52 -3.60
N TYR A 16 -27.38 5.31 -3.05
CA TYR A 16 -27.82 4.07 -3.69
C TYR A 16 -29.34 4.05 -3.93
N SER A 17 -30.15 4.47 -2.96
CA SER A 17 -31.60 4.55 -3.14
C SER A 17 -31.98 5.51 -4.27
N ASN A 18 -31.35 6.68 -4.33
CA ASN A 18 -31.62 7.67 -5.37
C ASN A 18 -31.11 7.23 -6.76
N LEU A 19 -30.00 6.50 -6.83
CA LEU A 19 -29.50 5.92 -8.09
C LEU A 19 -30.35 4.72 -8.54
N SER A 20 -30.91 3.96 -7.60
CA SER A 20 -31.79 2.83 -7.88
C SER A 20 -33.12 3.28 -8.49
N GLU A 21 -33.68 4.41 -8.04
CA GLU A 21 -34.89 5.01 -8.63
C GLU A 21 -34.63 5.54 -10.06
N PHE A 22 -33.47 6.15 -10.31
CA PHE A 22 -33.13 6.67 -11.63
C PHE A 22 -32.87 5.58 -12.69
N GLN A 23 -32.40 4.39 -12.28
CA GLN A 23 -32.11 3.28 -13.20
C GLN A 23 -33.30 2.32 -13.42
N MET A 24 -34.38 2.43 -12.65
CA MET A 24 -35.55 1.53 -12.71
C MET A 24 -36.36 1.63 -14.02
N GLY A 25 -36.06 2.60 -14.89
CA GLY A 25 -36.72 2.83 -16.18
C GLY A 25 -36.16 2.06 -17.39
N LYS A 26 -35.08 1.26 -17.26
CA LYS A 26 -34.54 0.44 -18.37
C LYS A 26 -34.27 -0.99 -17.92
N SER A 27 -35.16 -1.87 -18.37
CA SER A 27 -35.18 -3.33 -18.20
C SER A 27 -33.84 -4.04 -18.49
N MET A 28 -33.33 -4.82 -17.52
CA MET A 28 -33.15 -6.29 -17.56
C MET A 28 -32.44 -6.74 -16.26
N GLU A 29 -32.99 -7.76 -15.59
CA GLU A 29 -32.46 -8.50 -14.43
C GLU A 29 -31.16 -8.00 -13.74
N MET A 30 -31.31 -7.32 -12.61
CA MET A 30 -30.19 -7.02 -11.70
C MET A 30 -29.89 -8.25 -10.83
N GLN A 31 -29.40 -9.31 -11.47
CA GLN A 31 -29.09 -10.60 -10.84
C GLN A 31 -27.78 -10.47 -10.03
N TYR A 32 -27.87 -10.82 -8.74
CA TYR A 32 -26.82 -10.85 -7.71
C TYR A 32 -25.37 -10.80 -8.21
N ILE A 33 -24.69 -9.65 -8.00
CA ILE A 33 -23.31 -9.34 -8.44
C ILE A 33 -22.23 -10.18 -7.74
N THR A 34 -22.56 -10.84 -6.64
CA THR A 34 -21.63 -11.66 -5.87
C THR A 34 -21.99 -13.13 -5.94
N VAL A 35 -20.98 -13.99 -5.99
CA VAL A 35 -21.15 -15.44 -6.05
C VAL A 35 -20.43 -16.15 -4.90
N PRO A 36 -20.92 -17.33 -4.50
CA PRO A 36 -20.19 -18.23 -3.61
C PRO A 36 -18.84 -18.69 -4.17
N LEU A 37 -17.90 -19.05 -3.30
CA LEU A 37 -16.54 -19.52 -3.64
C LEU A 37 -16.52 -20.57 -4.76
N LYS A 38 -17.48 -21.51 -4.72
CA LYS A 38 -17.59 -22.60 -5.71
C LYS A 38 -17.78 -22.12 -7.16
N TYR A 39 -18.33 -20.92 -7.36
CA TYR A 39 -18.56 -20.31 -8.66
C TYR A 39 -17.54 -19.22 -9.01
N ALA A 40 -16.75 -18.73 -8.05
CA ALA A 40 -15.71 -17.73 -8.30
C ALA A 40 -14.61 -18.28 -9.25
N PRO A 41 -14.00 -17.51 -10.15
CA PRO A 41 -12.85 -17.98 -10.92
C PRO A 41 -11.66 -18.38 -10.03
N LYS A 42 -10.86 -19.38 -10.45
CA LYS A 42 -9.72 -19.90 -9.66
C LYS A 42 -8.76 -18.81 -9.18
N TYR A 43 -8.46 -17.82 -10.02
CA TYR A 43 -7.54 -16.72 -9.69
C TYR A 43 -8.02 -15.78 -8.56
N LEU A 44 -9.29 -15.86 -8.16
CA LEU A 44 -9.82 -15.13 -6.99
C LEU A 44 -9.86 -15.99 -5.72
N ARG A 45 -9.63 -17.31 -5.81
CA ARG A 45 -9.82 -18.27 -4.71
C ARG A 45 -8.55 -18.44 -3.85
N PHE A 46 -7.86 -17.36 -3.53
CA PHE A 46 -6.60 -17.42 -2.77
C PHE A 46 -6.80 -17.83 -1.30
N ASN A 47 -7.99 -17.62 -0.74
CA ASN A 47 -8.32 -17.96 0.64
C ASN A 47 -9.57 -18.87 0.68
N PRO A 48 -9.44 -20.16 1.06
CA PRO A 48 -10.56 -21.10 1.09
C PRO A 48 -11.57 -20.80 2.22
N TYR A 49 -11.20 -19.97 3.19
CA TYR A 49 -12.08 -19.58 4.30
C TYR A 49 -13.06 -18.46 3.92
N ILE A 50 -12.84 -17.79 2.78
CA ILE A 50 -13.82 -16.85 2.21
C ILE A 50 -14.80 -17.66 1.37
N THR A 51 -15.99 -17.90 1.91
CA THR A 51 -16.96 -18.83 1.30
C THR A 51 -17.94 -18.17 0.34
N ASP A 52 -18.15 -16.85 0.44
CA ASP A 52 -19.12 -16.09 -0.36
C ASP A 52 -18.71 -14.62 -0.54
N GLY A 53 -19.47 -13.88 -1.34
CA GLY A 53 -19.31 -12.43 -1.56
C GLY A 53 -18.37 -12.06 -2.71
N TYR A 54 -18.00 -13.03 -3.57
CA TYR A 54 -17.05 -12.79 -4.68
C TYR A 54 -17.70 -12.03 -5.83
N ARG A 55 -17.18 -10.86 -6.15
CA ARG A 55 -17.56 -10.12 -7.37
C ARG A 55 -16.93 -10.80 -8.58
N VAL A 56 -17.70 -10.97 -9.66
CA VAL A 56 -17.23 -11.67 -10.87
C VAL A 56 -17.71 -11.01 -12.16
N LYS A 57 -16.82 -10.88 -13.14
CA LYS A 57 -17.11 -10.43 -14.51
C LYS A 57 -17.83 -9.08 -14.59
N LEU A 58 -17.51 -8.15 -13.69
CA LEU A 58 -18.04 -6.80 -13.72
C LEU A 58 -17.37 -5.98 -14.82
N SER A 59 -18.12 -5.12 -15.50
CA SER A 59 -17.57 -4.08 -16.36
C SER A 59 -16.81 -3.04 -15.53
N THR A 60 -15.94 -2.24 -16.16
CA THR A 60 -15.17 -1.18 -15.48
C THR A 60 -16.07 -0.24 -14.67
N TYR A 61 -17.22 0.14 -15.22
CA TYR A 61 -18.19 1.00 -14.54
C TYR A 61 -18.80 0.31 -13.30
N GLU A 62 -19.17 -0.96 -13.44
CA GLU A 62 -19.72 -1.74 -12.32
C GLU A 62 -18.67 -2.01 -11.24
N CYS A 63 -17.39 -2.15 -11.59
CA CYS A 63 -16.31 -2.21 -10.61
C CYS A 63 -16.32 -0.99 -9.70
N PHE A 64 -16.41 0.23 -10.24
CA PHE A 64 -16.54 1.44 -9.44
C PHE A 64 -17.80 1.44 -8.59
N LEU A 65 -18.96 1.13 -9.15
CA LEU A 65 -20.21 1.08 -8.36
C LEU A 65 -20.16 0.02 -7.25
N SER A 66 -19.43 -1.07 -7.46
CA SER A 66 -19.33 -2.16 -6.50
C SER A 66 -18.58 -1.78 -5.21
N MET A 67 -17.81 -0.68 -5.20
CA MET A 67 -17.18 -0.17 -3.97
C MET A 67 -18.21 0.21 -2.90
N PHE A 68 -19.43 0.53 -3.31
CA PHE A 68 -20.55 0.90 -2.44
C PHE A 68 -21.47 -0.29 -2.13
N ARG A 69 -21.10 -1.50 -2.56
CA ARG A 69 -21.84 -2.74 -2.29
C ARG A 69 -21.03 -3.64 -1.38
N TRP A 70 -21.73 -4.45 -0.59
CA TRP A 70 -21.08 -5.43 0.27
C TRP A 70 -20.50 -6.57 -0.56
N SER A 71 -19.23 -6.89 -0.33
CA SER A 71 -18.48 -7.94 -1.02
C SER A 71 -17.30 -8.38 -0.16
N ASN A 72 -16.63 -9.45 -0.56
CA ASN A 72 -15.40 -9.93 0.08
C ASN A 72 -14.21 -8.93 -0.03
N GLU A 73 -14.34 -7.88 -0.86
CA GLU A 73 -13.29 -6.88 -1.10
C GLU A 73 -13.62 -5.50 -0.53
N THR A 74 -14.83 -5.31 0.01
CA THR A 74 -15.30 -3.98 0.45
C THR A 74 -14.36 -3.38 1.50
N ILE A 75 -13.96 -4.17 2.51
CA ILE A 75 -13.03 -3.70 3.54
C ILE A 75 -11.69 -3.32 2.92
N ASN A 76 -11.12 -4.15 2.04
CA ASN A 76 -9.84 -3.88 1.39
C ASN A 76 -9.89 -2.56 0.60
N ILE A 77 -10.93 -2.35 -0.20
CA ILE A 77 -11.11 -1.10 -0.98
C ILE A 77 -11.15 0.11 -0.05
N TRP A 78 -11.96 0.06 1.01
CA TRP A 78 -12.17 1.20 1.90
C TRP A 78 -11.00 1.47 2.83
N THR A 79 -10.30 0.45 3.33
CA THR A 79 -9.11 0.66 4.18
C THR A 79 -8.00 1.37 3.43
N HIS A 80 -7.73 0.97 2.18
CA HIS A 80 -6.72 1.63 1.34
C HIS A 80 -7.17 3.02 0.87
N SER A 81 -8.45 3.18 0.50
CA SER A 81 -9.01 4.50 0.13
C SER A 81 -8.94 5.51 1.27
N ILE A 82 -9.29 5.10 2.49
CA ILE A 82 -9.19 5.94 3.69
C ILE A 82 -7.72 6.23 4.00
N GLY A 83 -6.84 5.22 3.90
CA GLY A 83 -5.39 5.41 4.06
C GLY A 83 -4.83 6.47 3.12
N PHE A 84 -5.23 6.47 1.85
CA PHE A 84 -4.88 7.51 0.89
C PHE A 84 -5.33 8.91 1.37
N VAL A 85 -6.58 9.07 1.80
CA VAL A 85 -7.09 10.35 2.30
C VAL A 85 -6.31 10.84 3.53
N VAL A 86 -5.94 9.94 4.44
CA VAL A 86 -5.09 10.27 5.60
C VAL A 86 -3.73 10.79 5.16
N PHE A 87 -3.05 10.11 4.23
CA PHE A 87 -1.76 10.57 3.72
C PHE A 87 -1.83 11.89 2.96
N VAL A 88 -2.92 12.16 2.22
CA VAL A 88 -3.16 13.48 1.61
C VAL A 88 -3.30 14.55 2.71
N GLY A 89 -4.05 14.27 3.78
CA GLY A 89 -4.17 15.18 4.91
C GLY A 89 -2.82 15.49 5.58
N LEU A 90 -2.00 14.46 5.81
CA LEU A 90 -0.64 14.61 6.34
C LEU A 90 0.26 15.41 5.39
N PHE A 91 0.24 15.10 4.10
CA PHE A 91 1.01 15.82 3.09
C PHE A 91 0.66 17.32 3.07
N LEU A 92 -0.63 17.65 3.08
CA LEU A 92 -1.09 19.03 3.10
C LEU A 92 -0.74 19.74 4.41
N TYR A 93 -0.87 19.07 5.55
CA TYR A 93 -0.49 19.63 6.85
C TYR A 93 1.01 19.93 6.90
N ASP A 94 1.83 18.97 6.49
CA ASP A 94 3.29 19.10 6.47
C ASP A 94 3.71 20.26 5.56
N PHE A 95 3.18 20.27 4.33
CA PHE A 95 3.51 21.28 3.32
C PHE A 95 3.01 22.69 3.66
N LEU A 96 1.75 22.83 4.06
CA LEU A 96 1.12 24.15 4.24
C LEU A 96 1.36 24.76 5.62
N VAL A 97 1.51 23.92 6.65
CA VAL A 97 1.55 24.34 8.06
C VAL A 97 2.92 24.09 8.67
N PHE A 98 3.36 22.84 8.72
CA PHE A 98 4.52 22.44 9.51
C PHE A 98 5.82 23.04 8.98
N TYR A 99 6.14 22.83 7.70
CA TYR A 99 7.40 23.31 7.12
C TYR A 99 7.48 24.83 7.03
N LYS A 100 6.35 25.49 6.74
CA LYS A 100 6.27 26.95 6.73
C LYS A 100 6.50 27.56 8.11
N LYS A 101 6.02 26.90 9.17
CA LYS A 101 6.16 27.37 10.55
C LYS A 101 7.56 27.17 11.10
N HIS A 102 8.18 26.01 10.84
CA HIS A 102 9.42 25.60 11.50
C HIS A 102 10.71 25.88 10.71
N LYS A 103 10.64 26.41 9.47
CA LYS A 103 11.82 26.71 8.62
C LYS A 103 12.82 25.54 8.57
N ILE A 104 12.30 24.35 8.31
CA ILE A 104 13.08 23.10 8.19
C ILE A 104 13.99 23.16 6.95
N TYR A 105 15.11 22.41 6.98
CA TYR A 105 16.01 22.29 5.84
C TYR A 105 15.29 21.72 4.61
N ASP A 106 15.58 22.28 3.43
CA ASP A 106 14.90 21.94 2.17
C ASP A 106 14.95 20.44 1.84
N PHE A 107 16.05 19.76 2.20
CA PHE A 107 16.19 18.34 1.91
C PHE A 107 15.30 17.44 2.77
N ASP A 108 15.10 17.78 4.05
CA ASP A 108 14.22 17.01 4.95
C ASP A 108 12.76 17.11 4.47
N VAL A 109 12.37 18.30 3.99
CA VAL A 109 11.08 18.56 3.35
C VAL A 109 10.93 17.67 2.12
N ILE A 110 11.92 17.66 1.22
CA ILE A 110 11.90 16.85 0.00
C ILE A 110 11.78 15.36 0.35
N MET A 111 12.55 14.87 1.31
CA MET A 111 12.54 13.46 1.72
C MET A 111 11.18 13.06 2.31
N ALA A 112 10.62 13.86 3.21
CA ALA A 112 9.33 13.57 3.82
C ALA A 112 8.19 13.59 2.80
N LEU A 113 8.14 14.59 1.91
CA LEU A 113 7.15 14.66 0.84
C LEU A 113 7.31 13.49 -0.15
N PHE A 114 8.54 13.07 -0.44
CA PHE A 114 8.82 11.88 -1.26
C PHE A 114 8.25 10.61 -0.62
N VAL A 115 8.55 10.37 0.66
CA VAL A 115 8.05 9.20 1.41
C VAL A 115 6.51 9.19 1.43
N LEU A 116 5.88 10.31 1.78
CA LEU A 116 4.42 10.44 1.77
C LEU A 116 3.83 10.19 0.38
N SER A 117 4.48 10.68 -0.67
CA SER A 117 4.05 10.44 -2.06
C SER A 117 4.10 8.96 -2.44
N CYS A 118 5.14 8.24 -2.03
CA CYS A 118 5.22 6.79 -2.27
C CYS A 118 4.12 6.02 -1.51
N PHE A 119 3.81 6.40 -0.26
CA PHE A 119 2.68 5.81 0.47
C PHE A 119 1.33 6.10 -0.19
N MET A 120 1.10 7.32 -0.68
CA MET A 120 -0.11 7.66 -1.42
C MET A 120 -0.26 6.81 -2.68
N ILE A 121 0.80 6.68 -3.48
CA ILE A 121 0.81 5.85 -4.69
C ILE A 121 0.53 4.38 -4.35
N CYS A 122 1.14 3.84 -3.28
CA CYS A 122 0.88 2.49 -2.79
C CYS A 122 -0.62 2.29 -2.47
N MET A 123 -1.24 3.22 -1.74
CA MET A 123 -2.66 3.13 -1.38
C MET A 123 -3.57 3.19 -2.60
N VAL A 124 -3.23 4.01 -3.61
CA VAL A 124 -3.99 4.08 -4.87
C VAL A 124 -3.89 2.77 -5.65
N PHE A 125 -2.68 2.23 -5.83
CA PHE A 125 -2.52 0.97 -6.57
C PHE A 125 -3.22 -0.20 -5.89
N SER A 126 -3.15 -0.29 -4.56
CA SER A 126 -3.89 -1.30 -3.80
C SER A 126 -5.40 -1.16 -3.94
N THR A 127 -5.92 0.08 -3.83
CA THR A 127 -7.35 0.36 -4.05
C THR A 127 -7.79 -0.07 -5.45
N MET A 128 -7.02 0.26 -6.49
CA MET A 128 -7.33 -0.11 -7.87
C MET A 128 -7.28 -1.62 -8.09
N TYR A 129 -6.33 -2.33 -7.47
CA TYR A 129 -6.28 -3.79 -7.50
C TYR A 129 -7.55 -4.40 -6.91
N HIS A 130 -7.89 -4.05 -5.68
CA HIS A 130 -9.09 -4.57 -5.03
C HIS A 130 -10.36 -4.13 -5.77
N LEU A 131 -10.38 -2.98 -6.43
CA LEU A 131 -11.54 -2.55 -7.22
C LEU A 131 -11.72 -3.39 -8.49
N PHE A 132 -10.64 -3.64 -9.24
CA PHE A 132 -10.68 -4.24 -10.58
C PHE A 132 -10.36 -5.73 -10.65
N ASN A 133 -10.01 -6.38 -9.54
CA ASN A 133 -9.67 -7.81 -9.52
C ASN A 133 -10.81 -8.70 -10.08
N CYS A 134 -12.05 -8.27 -9.95
CA CYS A 134 -13.25 -8.98 -10.40
C CYS A 134 -13.56 -8.83 -11.90
N HIS A 135 -12.92 -7.90 -12.61
CA HIS A 135 -13.23 -7.58 -14.00
C HIS A 135 -12.85 -8.73 -14.95
N SER A 136 -11.57 -9.09 -14.97
CA SER A 136 -11.05 -10.21 -15.75
C SER A 136 -9.71 -10.66 -15.20
N PHE A 137 -9.28 -11.88 -15.58
CA PHE A 137 -7.96 -12.40 -15.20
C PHE A 137 -6.82 -11.44 -15.59
N HIS A 138 -6.91 -10.82 -16.76
CA HIS A 138 -5.90 -9.87 -17.23
C HIS A 138 -5.81 -8.61 -16.36
N TYR A 139 -6.95 -8.01 -16.03
CA TYR A 139 -7.02 -6.83 -15.15
C TYR A 139 -6.50 -7.16 -13.75
N CYS A 140 -6.92 -8.29 -13.19
CA CYS A 140 -6.42 -8.78 -11.91
C CYS A 140 -4.89 -8.87 -11.89
N GLN A 141 -4.28 -9.42 -12.94
CA GLN A 141 -2.83 -9.60 -13.01
C GLN A 141 -2.06 -8.28 -13.18
N ILE A 142 -2.57 -7.35 -13.99
CA ILE A 142 -1.95 -6.03 -14.17
C ILE A 142 -1.99 -5.24 -12.86
N TRP A 143 -3.17 -5.12 -12.25
CA TRP A 143 -3.30 -4.30 -11.05
C TRP A 143 -2.60 -4.93 -9.84
N LEU A 144 -2.56 -6.26 -9.73
CA LEU A 144 -1.74 -6.94 -8.72
C LEU A 144 -0.25 -6.59 -8.88
N SER A 145 0.24 -6.44 -10.11
CA SER A 145 1.63 -6.07 -10.37
C SER A 145 1.92 -4.64 -9.91
N TRP A 146 0.99 -3.72 -10.17
CA TRP A 146 1.10 -2.33 -9.71
C TRP A 146 0.99 -2.20 -8.20
N ASP A 147 0.13 -2.99 -7.55
CA ASP A 147 0.01 -3.02 -6.09
C ASP A 147 1.31 -3.50 -5.42
N ILE A 148 1.86 -4.63 -5.91
CA ILE A 148 3.17 -5.14 -5.45
C ILE A 148 4.28 -4.11 -5.67
N PHE A 149 4.29 -3.43 -6.81
CA PHE A 149 5.24 -2.35 -7.08
C PHE A 149 5.05 -1.17 -6.11
N GLY A 150 3.81 -0.76 -5.83
CA GLY A 150 3.49 0.31 -4.89
C GLY A 150 4.03 0.04 -3.48
N ILE A 151 3.78 -1.16 -2.96
CA ILE A 151 4.30 -1.60 -1.65
C ILE A 151 5.82 -1.55 -1.66
N SER A 152 6.45 -2.07 -2.71
CA SER A 152 7.91 -2.12 -2.84
C SER A 152 8.52 -0.71 -2.94
N ALA A 153 7.91 0.20 -3.69
CA ALA A 153 8.37 1.58 -3.83
C ALA A 153 8.25 2.36 -2.51
N ALA A 154 7.16 2.18 -1.76
CA ALA A 154 7.01 2.76 -0.43
C ALA A 154 8.08 2.24 0.53
N PHE A 155 8.37 0.95 0.48
CA PHE A 155 9.39 0.33 1.32
C PHE A 155 10.81 0.83 1.00
N LEU A 156 11.14 0.96 -0.29
CA LEU A 156 12.39 1.57 -0.73
C LEU A 156 12.52 3.03 -0.24
N ALA A 157 11.45 3.82 -0.29
CA ALA A 157 11.47 5.20 0.21
C ALA A 157 11.75 5.27 1.72
N VAL A 158 11.15 4.37 2.51
CA VAL A 158 11.42 4.25 3.95
C VAL A 158 12.89 3.90 4.20
N PHE A 159 13.46 2.96 3.44
CA PHE A 159 14.88 2.63 3.57
C PHE A 159 15.80 3.81 3.24
N ILE A 160 15.55 4.50 2.13
CA ILE A 160 16.35 5.66 1.73
C ILE A 160 16.31 6.73 2.82
N SER A 161 15.12 7.04 3.34
CA SER A 161 14.95 8.00 4.42
C SER A 161 15.68 7.57 5.70
N GLY A 162 15.53 6.30 6.12
CA GLY A 162 16.19 5.78 7.32
C GLY A 162 17.71 5.80 7.22
N ILE A 163 18.28 5.39 6.08
CA ILE A 163 19.73 5.45 5.83
C ILE A 163 20.23 6.89 5.78
N TYR A 164 19.44 7.79 5.17
CA TYR A 164 19.80 9.20 5.08
C TYR A 164 19.96 9.85 6.46
N TYR A 165 19.00 9.66 7.36
CA TYR A 165 19.06 10.21 8.71
C TYR A 165 20.02 9.44 9.63
N GLY A 166 20.12 8.11 9.51
CA GLY A 166 21.05 7.31 10.30
C GLY A 166 22.52 7.68 10.01
N PHE A 167 22.87 7.90 8.75
CA PHE A 167 24.23 8.27 8.33
C PHE A 167 24.30 9.74 7.90
N TRP A 168 23.69 10.62 8.69
CA TRP A 168 23.63 12.06 8.38
C TRP A 168 25.00 12.75 8.41
N CYS A 169 25.87 12.38 9.36
CA CYS A 169 27.18 13.00 9.56
C CYS A 169 28.08 12.90 8.32
N SER A 170 28.79 13.98 7.99
CA SER A 170 29.65 14.08 6.80
C SER A 170 30.76 13.02 6.76
N GLU A 171 31.25 12.60 7.92
CA GLU A 171 32.27 11.55 8.06
C GLU A 171 31.79 10.17 7.56
N HIS A 172 30.47 9.94 7.55
CA HIS A 172 29.85 8.66 7.17
C HIS A 172 29.13 8.71 5.82
N ILE A 173 29.38 9.77 5.03
CA ILE A 173 28.73 9.97 3.73
C ILE A 173 28.97 8.81 2.75
N HIS A 174 30.14 8.18 2.81
CA HIS A 174 30.45 7.00 1.99
C HIS A 174 29.56 5.81 2.35
N LEU A 175 29.37 5.54 3.65
CA LEU A 175 28.49 4.46 4.13
C LEU A 175 27.04 4.70 3.69
N ARG A 176 26.57 5.96 3.78
CA ARG A 176 25.23 6.35 3.31
C ARG A 176 25.00 5.96 1.86
N TYR A 177 25.89 6.35 0.95
CA TYR A 177 25.75 6.02 -0.47
C TYR A 177 25.91 4.52 -0.75
N THR A 178 26.81 3.82 -0.05
CA THR A 178 26.95 2.36 -0.16
C THR A 178 25.66 1.64 0.23
N TYR A 179 25.04 2.01 1.36
CA TYR A 179 23.78 1.39 1.80
C TYR A 179 22.61 1.74 0.90
N ILE A 180 22.50 2.99 0.42
CA ILE A 180 21.48 3.37 -0.57
C ILE A 180 21.66 2.55 -1.86
N GLY A 181 22.88 2.45 -2.38
CA GLY A 181 23.17 1.63 -3.56
C GLY A 181 22.80 0.16 -3.36
N PHE A 182 23.14 -0.40 -2.19
CA PHE A 182 22.80 -1.77 -1.81
C PHE A 182 21.28 -2.02 -1.81
N VAL A 183 20.49 -1.16 -1.16
CA VAL A 183 19.02 -1.35 -1.13
C VAL A 183 18.37 -1.16 -2.50
N PHE A 184 18.93 -0.29 -3.36
CA PHE A 184 18.48 -0.14 -4.75
C PHE A 184 18.75 -1.40 -5.58
N VAL A 185 19.92 -2.03 -5.42
CA VAL A 185 20.25 -3.30 -6.09
C VAL A 185 19.30 -4.40 -5.64
N LEU A 186 19.06 -4.52 -4.32
CA LEU A 186 18.10 -5.49 -3.78
C LEU A 186 16.68 -5.24 -4.31
N PHE A 187 16.24 -3.97 -4.36
CA PHE A 187 14.96 -3.59 -4.95
C PHE A 187 14.88 -4.02 -6.41
N ALA A 188 15.90 -3.75 -7.23
CA ALA A 188 15.91 -4.12 -8.64
C ALA A 188 15.83 -5.64 -8.83
N ILE A 189 16.58 -6.40 -8.04
CA ILE A 189 16.52 -7.88 -8.04
C ILE A 189 15.13 -8.36 -7.65
N ALA A 190 14.58 -7.86 -6.54
CA ALA A 190 13.24 -8.22 -6.05
C ALA A 190 12.17 -7.89 -7.10
N MET A 191 12.19 -6.69 -7.68
CA MET A 191 11.23 -6.27 -8.70
C MET A 191 11.32 -7.11 -9.98
N SER A 192 12.53 -7.47 -10.41
CA SER A 192 12.72 -8.33 -11.59
C SER A 192 12.04 -9.70 -11.41
N PHE A 193 12.06 -10.24 -10.19
CA PHE A 193 11.42 -11.51 -9.86
C PHE A 193 9.91 -11.36 -9.65
N LEU A 194 9.50 -10.37 -8.84
CA LEU A 194 8.11 -10.15 -8.42
C LEU A 194 7.18 -9.74 -9.58
N LEU A 195 7.68 -8.96 -10.54
CA LEU A 195 6.89 -8.52 -11.70
C LEU A 195 6.92 -9.51 -12.86
N MET A 196 7.80 -10.51 -12.84
CA MET A 196 7.95 -11.46 -13.94
C MET A 196 6.66 -12.26 -14.16
N PRO A 197 6.02 -12.17 -15.35
CA PRO A 197 4.74 -12.84 -15.62
C PRO A 197 4.78 -14.36 -15.42
N ARG A 198 5.93 -14.99 -15.66
CA ARG A 198 6.13 -16.44 -15.52
C ARG A 198 6.15 -16.92 -14.07
N LEU A 199 6.43 -16.04 -13.11
CA LEU A 199 6.59 -16.37 -11.69
C LEU A 199 5.38 -15.94 -10.84
N ARG A 200 4.24 -15.65 -11.49
CA ARG A 200 3.00 -15.17 -10.85
C ARG A 200 2.08 -16.29 -10.35
N GLY A 201 2.39 -17.55 -10.65
CA GLY A 201 1.62 -18.70 -10.17
C GLY A 201 1.54 -18.76 -8.64
N GLU A 202 0.51 -19.41 -8.11
CA GLU A 202 0.35 -19.67 -6.67
C GLU A 202 1.54 -20.45 -6.09
N GLU A 203 2.14 -21.32 -6.91
CA GLU A 203 3.33 -22.12 -6.60
C GLU A 203 4.51 -21.27 -6.10
N TYR A 204 4.65 -20.06 -6.66
CA TYR A 204 5.74 -19.13 -6.31
C TYR A 204 5.37 -18.15 -5.19
N SER A 205 4.17 -18.25 -4.62
CA SER A 205 3.71 -17.30 -3.59
C SER A 205 4.61 -17.29 -2.37
N SER A 206 5.03 -18.46 -1.89
CA SER A 206 5.99 -18.57 -0.77
C SER A 206 7.35 -17.98 -1.12
N ALA A 207 7.84 -18.20 -2.36
CA ALA A 207 9.11 -17.62 -2.79
C ALA A 207 9.05 -16.09 -2.84
N ARG A 208 7.95 -15.51 -3.33
CA ARG A 208 7.73 -14.05 -3.34
C ARG A 208 7.70 -13.48 -1.91
N LEU A 209 6.98 -14.13 -1.00
CA LEU A 209 6.92 -13.72 0.41
C LEU A 209 8.30 -13.81 1.08
N THR A 210 9.05 -14.89 0.84
CA THR A 210 10.40 -15.06 1.37
C THR A 210 11.34 -13.96 0.86
N LEU A 211 11.31 -13.65 -0.44
CA LEU A 211 12.15 -12.58 -1.01
C LEU A 211 11.80 -11.21 -0.41
N PHE A 212 10.51 -10.89 -0.30
CA PHE A 212 10.05 -9.64 0.33
C PHE A 212 10.48 -9.56 1.80
N THR A 213 10.39 -10.67 2.53
CA THR A 213 10.79 -10.77 3.93
C THR A 213 12.31 -10.62 4.09
N LEU A 214 13.12 -11.31 3.28
CA LEU A 214 14.58 -11.21 3.32
C LEU A 214 15.05 -9.79 2.99
N TRP A 215 14.43 -9.17 1.99
CA TRP A 215 14.70 -7.77 1.67
C TRP A 215 14.33 -6.85 2.84
N SER A 216 13.21 -7.10 3.50
CA SER A 216 12.82 -6.35 4.71
C SER A 216 13.82 -6.51 5.86
N LEU A 217 14.30 -7.73 6.08
CA LEU A 217 15.30 -8.02 7.11
C LEU A 217 16.68 -7.44 6.77
N SER A 218 16.97 -7.13 5.50
CA SER A 218 18.24 -6.51 5.11
C SER A 218 18.48 -5.15 5.78
N GLY A 219 17.41 -4.48 6.26
CA GLY A 219 17.48 -3.27 7.07
C GLY A 219 18.17 -3.42 8.42
N ILE A 220 18.25 -4.64 8.94
CA ILE A 220 18.91 -4.92 10.22
C ILE A 220 20.40 -4.63 10.12
N PHE A 221 21.04 -4.89 8.97
CA PHE A 221 22.48 -4.66 8.78
C PHE A 221 22.90 -3.19 8.95
N PRO A 222 22.34 -2.20 8.21
CA PRO A 222 22.68 -0.80 8.43
C PRO A 222 22.30 -0.31 9.84
N THR A 223 21.23 -0.86 10.43
CA THR A 223 20.79 -0.51 11.79
C THR A 223 21.82 -0.95 12.84
N ILE A 224 22.29 -2.21 12.78
CA ILE A 224 23.33 -2.71 13.70
C ILE A 224 24.62 -1.92 13.52
N HIS A 225 25.05 -1.69 12.27
CA HIS A 225 26.27 -0.93 12.01
C HIS A 225 26.17 0.50 12.57
N TRP A 226 25.02 1.15 12.38
CA TRP A 226 24.73 2.46 12.96
C TRP A 226 24.85 2.44 14.49
N ILE A 227 24.21 1.49 15.17
CA ILE A 227 24.31 1.35 16.64
C ILE A 227 25.77 1.21 17.09
N THR A 228 26.56 0.36 16.42
CA THR A 228 27.96 0.15 16.79
C THR A 228 28.83 1.39 16.54
N LEU A 229 28.53 2.15 15.48
CA LEU A 229 29.27 3.34 15.10
C LEU A 229 29.10 4.47 16.13
N TYR A 230 27.89 4.58 16.70
CA TYR A 230 27.55 5.58 17.70
C TYR A 230 27.78 5.12 19.15
N GLY A 231 28.66 4.13 19.37
CA GLY A 231 29.08 3.74 20.72
C GLY A 231 28.20 2.71 21.41
N GLY A 232 27.33 2.00 20.67
CA GLY A 232 26.51 0.91 21.19
C GLY A 232 25.11 1.34 21.63
N VAL A 233 24.36 0.40 22.20
CA VAL A 233 22.95 0.59 22.59
C VAL A 233 22.80 1.59 23.73
N ASP A 234 23.81 1.72 24.58
CA ASP A 234 23.79 2.60 25.75
C ASP A 234 24.10 4.07 25.43
N SER A 235 24.42 4.39 24.17
CA SER A 235 24.71 5.77 23.80
C SER A 235 23.43 6.61 23.77
N GLU A 236 23.57 7.89 24.15
CA GLU A 236 22.44 8.81 24.27
C GLU A 236 21.64 8.93 22.96
N ILE A 237 22.34 8.97 21.82
CA ILE A 237 21.69 9.09 20.50
C ILE A 237 20.88 7.84 20.13
N VAL A 238 21.35 6.65 20.52
CA VAL A 238 20.65 5.38 20.28
C VAL A 238 19.46 5.25 21.25
N GLN A 239 19.65 5.64 22.51
CA GLN A 239 18.59 5.65 23.52
C GLN A 239 17.46 6.63 23.18
N ILE A 240 17.75 7.82 22.66
CA ILE A 240 16.70 8.76 22.22
C ILE A 240 15.82 8.12 21.14
N PHE A 241 16.41 7.39 20.20
CA PHE A 241 15.69 6.73 19.12
C PHE A 241 14.83 5.54 19.61
N PHE A 242 15.27 4.80 20.64
CA PHE A 242 14.51 3.70 21.22
C PHE A 242 13.49 4.14 22.28
N ALA A 243 13.79 5.18 23.06
CA ALA A 243 12.96 5.67 24.17
C ALA A 243 11.77 6.52 23.70
N SER A 244 11.76 7.03 22.47
CA SER A 244 10.61 7.75 21.89
C SER A 244 9.40 6.87 21.55
N HIS A 245 9.47 5.56 21.84
CA HIS A 245 8.43 4.58 21.51
C HIS A 245 7.86 3.81 22.72
N ILE A 246 8.16 4.24 23.95
CA ILE A 246 7.53 3.78 25.21
C ILE A 246 6.90 4.99 25.90
#